data_AF-A0A6J5XL46-F1
#
_entry.id   AF-A0A6J5XL46-F1
#
_cell.length_a   1.000
_cell.length_b   1.000
_cell.length_c   1.000
_cell.angle_alpha   90.00
_cell.angle_beta   90.00
_cell.angle_gamma   90.00
#
_symmetry.space_group_name_H-M   'P 1'
#
loop_
_entity.id
_entity.type
_entity.pdbx_description
1 polymer ?
#
loop_
_entity_poly.entity_id
_entity_poly.type
_entity_poly.pdbx_seq_one_letter_code
_entity_poly.pdbx_strand_id
1 'polypeptide(L)'
;MQNEEGVITELYIPRKCSATNRLITSKDHASVQINVGHLDENGIYTGQFSTFALCGYVRAQGVITELYIPRKCSATNRWITSKDHASFQINVGHLDENGIYTGQFSTFALCGYVRALGDADSGLDRLWQKKKAEVKRH
;
A
#
# COMPACT_ATOMS: atom_id res chain seq x y z
N MET A 1 24.70 26.72 -21.70
CA MET A 1 25.66 27.29 -22.65
C MET A 1 26.92 27.62 -21.86
N GLN A 2 28.05 27.05 -22.24
CA GLN A 2 29.36 27.38 -21.66
C GLN A 2 30.05 28.32 -22.66
N ASN A 3 30.66 29.39 -22.17
CA ASN A 3 31.55 30.20 -23.00
C ASN A 3 32.85 29.42 -23.27
N GLU A 4 33.66 29.84 -24.24
CA GLU A 4 34.92 29.17 -24.62
C GLU A 4 35.95 29.08 -23.47
N GLU A 5 35.79 29.87 -22.40
CA GLU A 5 36.61 29.82 -21.18
C GLU A 5 36.09 28.80 -20.12
N GLY A 6 35.13 27.95 -20.47
CA GLY A 6 34.57 26.92 -19.57
C GLY A 6 33.64 27.46 -18.48
N VAL A 7 33.38 28.77 -18.48
CA VAL A 7 32.44 29.42 -17.55
C VAL A 7 31.01 29.18 -18.02
N ILE A 8 30.20 28.60 -17.14
CA ILE A 8 28.78 28.33 -17.37
C ILE A 8 28.03 29.67 -17.34
N THR A 9 27.54 30.14 -18.49
CA THR A 9 26.77 31.38 -18.62
C THR A 9 25.27 31.20 -18.34
N GLU A 10 24.85 30.07 -17.78
CA GLU A 10 23.47 29.80 -17.41
C GLU A 10 23.10 30.45 -16.07
N LEU A 11 22.06 31.29 -16.07
CA LEU A 11 21.55 31.97 -14.89
C LEU A 11 21.00 31.01 -13.82
N TYR A 12 20.59 29.80 -14.22
CA TYR A 12 19.99 28.82 -13.31
C TYR A 12 20.52 27.42 -13.60
N ILE A 13 21.26 26.86 -12.65
CA ILE A 13 21.65 25.44 -12.65
C ILE A 13 20.57 24.65 -11.92
N PRO A 14 19.73 23.87 -12.62
CA PRO A 14 18.63 23.14 -12.01
C PRO A 14 19.12 22.00 -11.10
N ARG A 15 18.41 21.81 -9.98
CA ARG A 15 18.73 20.75 -9.00
C ARG A 15 18.47 19.37 -9.58
N LYS A 16 19.35 18.40 -9.28
CA LYS A 16 19.17 16.99 -9.63
C LYS A 16 18.68 16.20 -8.42
N CYS A 17 17.84 15.21 -8.67
CA CYS A 17 17.41 14.27 -7.65
C CYS A 17 18.58 13.37 -7.24
N SER A 18 18.87 13.28 -5.95
CA SER A 18 19.95 12.45 -5.39
C SER A 18 19.74 10.95 -5.65
N ALA A 19 18.49 10.49 -5.80
CA ALA A 19 18.18 9.07 -6.01
C ALA A 19 18.21 8.63 -7.48
N THR A 20 17.84 9.52 -8.41
CA THR A 20 17.63 9.15 -9.83
C THR A 20 18.46 9.97 -10.81
N ASN A 21 19.24 10.94 -10.32
CA ASN A 21 19.97 11.94 -11.11
C ASN A 21 19.10 12.74 -12.11
N ARG A 22 17.78 12.64 -12.00
CA ARG A 22 16.82 13.35 -12.84
C ARG A 22 16.73 14.81 -12.43
N LEU A 23 16.50 15.68 -13.40
CA LEU A 23 16.26 17.10 -13.16
C LEU A 23 14.97 17.36 -12.37
N ILE A 24 15.05 18.18 -11.33
CA ILE A 24 13.89 18.68 -10.58
C ILE A 24 13.42 19.95 -11.29
N THR A 25 12.30 19.85 -11.97
CA THR A 25 11.69 20.99 -12.67
C THR A 25 10.93 21.90 -11.70
N SER A 26 10.71 23.16 -12.08
CA SER A 26 9.93 24.13 -11.27
C SER A 26 8.48 23.72 -11.02
N LYS A 27 7.90 22.84 -11.85
CA LYS A 27 6.54 22.30 -11.70
C LYS A 27 6.47 21.04 -10.83
N ASP A 28 7.61 20.55 -10.31
CA ASP A 28 7.63 19.39 -9.42
C ASP A 28 7.29 19.80 -7.98
N HIS A 29 6.00 20.08 -7.75
CA HIS A 29 5.44 20.40 -6.43
C HIS A 29 5.55 19.25 -5.43
N ALA A 30 5.86 18.05 -5.92
CA ALA A 30 6.09 16.89 -5.10
C ALA A 30 7.59 16.63 -4.81
N SER A 31 8.49 17.54 -5.21
CA SER A 31 9.88 17.46 -4.78
C SER A 31 10.02 17.87 -3.31
N VAL A 32 10.95 17.23 -2.61
CA VAL A 32 11.31 17.57 -1.22
C VAL A 32 12.81 17.59 -1.08
N GLN A 33 13.30 18.50 -0.25
CA GLN A 33 14.69 18.56 0.15
C GLN A 33 14.77 18.21 1.64
N ILE A 34 15.59 17.22 1.96
CA ILE A 34 15.77 16.72 3.33
C ILE A 34 17.23 16.94 3.70
N ASN A 35 17.47 17.59 4.82
CA ASN A 35 18.80 17.74 5.40
C ASN A 35 18.94 16.70 6.51
N VAL A 36 19.85 15.74 6.33
CA VAL A 36 20.16 14.73 7.34
C VAL A 36 21.42 15.17 8.07
N GLY A 37 21.29 15.44 9.36
CA GLY A 37 22.39 15.86 10.20
C GLY A 37 23.34 14.70 10.54
N HIS A 38 24.65 14.94 10.45
CA HIS A 38 25.67 13.99 10.89
C HIS A 38 25.80 14.01 12.42
N LEU A 39 25.90 12.83 12.99
CA LEU A 39 26.02 12.61 14.44
C LEU A 39 27.45 12.16 14.74
N ASP A 40 27.98 12.58 15.88
CA ASP A 40 29.22 12.03 16.41
C ASP A 40 28.97 10.66 17.07
N GLU A 41 30.04 10.04 17.58
CA GLU A 41 29.97 8.74 18.27
C GLU A 41 29.10 8.77 19.54
N ASN A 42 28.79 9.95 20.07
CA ASN A 42 27.94 10.16 21.24
C ASN A 42 26.48 10.48 20.86
N GLY A 43 26.15 10.46 19.56
CA GLY A 43 24.83 10.78 19.05
C GLY A 43 24.47 12.28 19.13
N ILE A 44 25.47 13.16 19.26
CA ILE A 44 25.29 14.61 19.29
C ILE A 44 25.45 15.16 17.87
N TYR A 45 24.57 16.10 17.50
CA TYR A 45 24.59 16.73 16.19
C TYR A 45 25.85 17.60 16.00
N THR A 46 26.64 17.27 14.98
CA THR A 46 27.96 17.88 14.72
C THR A 46 27.90 19.19 13.94
N GLY A 47 26.70 19.65 13.56
CA GLY A 47 26.50 20.85 12.75
C GLY A 47 26.71 20.64 11.24
N GLN A 48 27.24 19.49 10.83
CA GLN A 48 27.33 19.10 9.41
C GLN A 48 26.06 18.36 8.98
N PHE A 49 25.57 18.64 7.77
CA PHE A 49 24.40 17.96 7.21
C PHE A 49 24.62 17.55 5.76
N SER A 50 24.11 16.38 5.40
CA SER A 50 24.00 15.94 4.02
C SER A 50 22.62 16.29 3.48
N THR A 51 22.60 17.01 2.36
CA THR A 51 21.36 17.41 1.68
C THR A 51 20.97 16.36 0.65
N PHE A 52 19.77 15.78 0.79
CA PHE A 52 19.16 14.90 -0.20
C PHE A 52 17.98 15.59 -0.87
N ALA A 53 18.01 15.66 -2.19
CA ALA A 53 16.91 16.20 -3.00
C ALA A 53 16.15 15.04 -3.65
N LEU A 54 14.88 14.86 -3.30
CA LEU A 54 14.01 13.83 -3.86
C LEU A 54 13.01 14.49 -4.81
N CYS A 55 12.92 14.01 -6.04
CA CYS A 55 11.90 14.47 -6.99
C CYS A 55 10.54 13.82 -6.70
N GLY A 56 9.47 14.47 -7.13
CA GLY A 56 8.11 13.98 -6.98
C GLY A 56 7.85 12.65 -7.68
N TYR A 57 8.61 12.35 -8.74
CA TYR A 57 8.57 11.04 -9.39
C TYR A 57 8.91 9.91 -8.41
N VAL A 58 9.94 10.04 -7.56
CA VAL A 58 10.29 9.00 -6.57
C VAL A 58 9.18 8.81 -5.54
N ARG A 59 8.47 9.89 -5.16
CA ARG A 59 7.30 9.80 -4.26
C ARG A 59 6.06 9.22 -4.97
N ALA A 60 5.89 9.52 -6.25
CA ALA A 60 4.76 9.07 -7.07
C ALA A 60 4.92 7.62 -7.58
N GLN A 61 6.16 7.12 -7.68
CA GLN A 61 6.45 5.73 -8.04
C GLN A 61 6.02 4.73 -6.96
N GLY A 62 5.54 5.20 -5.79
CA GLY A 62 4.58 4.49 -4.95
C GLY A 62 4.84 3.00 -4.80
N VAL A 63 6.10 2.60 -4.60
CA VAL A 63 6.41 1.24 -4.17
C VAL A 63 5.62 1.04 -2.89
N ILE A 64 4.91 -0.07 -2.77
CA ILE A 64 4.13 -0.39 -1.56
C ILE A 64 5.12 -0.46 -0.40
N THR A 65 5.26 0.64 0.34
CA THR A 65 6.09 0.74 1.55
C THR A 65 5.34 0.23 2.79
N GLU A 66 4.12 -0.28 2.61
CA GLU A 66 3.30 -0.83 3.68
C GLU A 66 3.85 -2.19 4.11
N LEU A 67 3.92 -2.42 5.43
CA LEU A 67 4.36 -3.71 5.99
C LEU A 67 3.47 -4.88 5.55
N TYR A 68 2.17 -4.63 5.40
CA TYR A 68 1.19 -5.61 4.91
C TYR A 68 -0.08 -4.92 4.42
N ILE A 69 -0.81 -5.59 3.51
CA ILE A 69 -2.14 -5.17 3.07
C ILE A 69 -3.19 -5.95 3.89
N PRO A 70 -4.06 -5.27 4.67
CA PRO A 70 -5.05 -5.94 5.50
C PRO A 70 -6.13 -6.64 4.68
N ARG A 71 -6.69 -7.72 5.25
CA ARG A 71 -7.86 -8.41 4.67
C ARG A 71 -9.08 -7.49 4.69
N LYS A 72 -9.99 -7.68 3.74
CA LYS A 72 -11.24 -6.94 3.64
C LYS A 72 -12.43 -7.82 4.04
N CYS A 73 -13.34 -7.26 4.81
CA CYS A 73 -14.60 -7.91 5.16
C CYS A 73 -15.48 -8.05 3.92
N SER A 74 -15.90 -9.28 3.60
CA SER A 74 -16.74 -9.59 2.44
C SER A 74 -18.14 -8.98 2.54
N ALA A 75 -18.66 -8.77 3.75
CA ALA A 75 -20.02 -8.24 3.94
C ALA A 75 -20.09 -6.71 3.87
N THR A 76 -19.11 -6.00 4.45
CA THR A 76 -19.17 -4.54 4.65
C THR A 76 -18.07 -3.77 3.92
N ASN A 77 -17.14 -4.46 3.25
CA ASN A 77 -15.96 -3.87 2.63
C ASN A 77 -15.02 -3.11 3.58
N ARG A 78 -15.20 -3.27 4.90
CA ARG A 78 -14.33 -2.67 5.92
C ARG A 78 -13.03 -3.46 6.03
N TRP A 79 -11.93 -2.78 6.35
CA TRP A 79 -10.66 -3.41 6.65
C TRP A 79 -10.73 -4.22 7.96
N ILE A 80 -10.15 -5.43 7.93
CA ILE A 80 -9.95 -6.29 9.09
C ILE A 80 -8.58 -5.96 9.66
N THR A 81 -8.55 -5.35 10.84
CA THR A 81 -7.30 -4.95 11.51
C THR A 81 -6.69 -6.12 12.27
N SER A 82 -5.39 -6.04 12.57
CA SER A 82 -4.69 -7.09 13.32
C SER A 82 -5.18 -7.23 14.77
N LYS A 83 -5.86 -6.22 15.32
CA LYS A 83 -6.47 -6.23 16.66
C LYS A 83 -7.91 -6.75 16.67
N ASP A 84 -8.50 -7.04 15.52
CA ASP A 84 -9.86 -7.56 15.44
C ASP A 84 -9.89 -9.06 15.74
N HIS A 85 -9.89 -9.40 17.03
CA HIS A 85 -9.94 -10.79 17.53
C HIS A 85 -11.31 -11.46 17.32
N ALA A 86 -12.34 -10.68 17.02
CA ALA A 86 -13.65 -11.21 16.67
C ALA A 86 -13.78 -11.43 15.16
N SER A 87 -12.84 -10.99 14.33
CA SER A 87 -12.82 -11.35 12.92
C SER A 87 -12.62 -12.86 12.74
N PHE A 88 -13.26 -13.42 11.72
CA PHE A 88 -13.04 -14.81 11.35
C PHE A 88 -13.03 -14.95 9.83
N GLN A 89 -12.49 -16.08 9.40
CA GLN A 89 -12.52 -16.51 8.01
C GLN A 89 -13.12 -17.92 7.97
N ILE A 90 -14.15 -18.11 7.14
CA ILE A 90 -14.77 -19.40 6.89
C ILE A 90 -14.47 -19.81 5.44
N ASN A 91 -14.10 -21.06 5.27
CA ASN A 91 -13.99 -21.70 3.95
C ASN A 91 -15.17 -22.66 3.79
N VAL A 92 -16.01 -22.41 2.78
CA VAL A 92 -17.12 -23.29 2.42
C VAL A 92 -16.65 -24.22 1.30
N GLY A 93 -16.61 -25.51 1.58
CA GLY A 93 -16.20 -26.50 0.58
C GLY A 93 -17.26 -26.73 -0.49
N HIS A 94 -16.82 -26.87 -1.74
CA HIS A 94 -17.69 -27.24 -2.85
C HIS A 94 -17.82 -28.76 -2.95
N LEU A 95 -19.04 -29.21 -3.24
CA LEU A 95 -19.40 -30.63 -3.32
C LEU A 95 -19.74 -30.96 -4.77
N ASP A 96 -19.36 -32.17 -5.19
CA ASP A 96 -19.76 -32.76 -6.45
C ASP A 96 -21.23 -33.24 -6.40
N GLU A 97 -21.79 -33.65 -7.53
CA GLU A 97 -23.15 -34.21 -7.63
C GLU A 97 -23.37 -35.40 -6.69
N ASN A 98 -22.31 -36.16 -6.44
CA ASN A 98 -22.31 -37.30 -5.52
C ASN A 98 -22.18 -36.90 -4.04
N GLY A 99 -22.15 -35.61 -3.73
CA GLY A 99 -21.97 -35.09 -2.38
C GLY A 99 -20.53 -35.27 -1.83
N ILE A 100 -19.56 -35.50 -2.71
CA ILE A 100 -18.15 -35.67 -2.34
C ILE A 100 -17.43 -34.32 -2.44
N TYR A 101 -16.60 -33.99 -1.46
CA TYR A 101 -15.82 -32.75 -1.46
C TYR A 101 -14.79 -32.74 -2.59
N THR A 102 -14.85 -31.71 -3.45
CA THR A 102 -14.01 -31.61 -4.67
C THR A 102 -12.64 -30.97 -4.43
N GLY A 103 -12.35 -30.53 -3.20
CA GLY A 103 -11.12 -29.80 -2.86
C GLY A 103 -11.18 -28.30 -3.15
N GLN A 104 -12.18 -27.83 -3.91
CA GLN A 104 -12.41 -26.40 -4.13
C GLN A 104 -13.19 -25.78 -2.97
N PHE A 105 -12.88 -24.53 -2.62
CA PHE A 105 -13.58 -23.83 -1.55
C PHE A 105 -13.76 -22.35 -1.85
N SER A 106 -14.84 -21.80 -1.30
CA SER A 106 -15.11 -20.37 -1.29
C SER A 106 -14.81 -19.80 0.08
N THR A 107 -13.88 -18.85 0.13
CA THR A 107 -13.50 -18.15 1.36
C THR A 107 -14.35 -16.90 1.58
N PHE A 108 -14.84 -16.72 2.80
CA PHE A 108 -15.48 -15.50 3.27
C PHE A 108 -14.77 -15.01 4.53
N ALA A 109 -14.49 -13.71 4.59
CA ALA A 109 -13.89 -13.07 5.75
C ALA A 109 -14.88 -12.05 6.32
N LEU A 110 -15.23 -12.18 7.60
CA LEU A 110 -16.08 -11.22 8.30
C LEU A 110 -15.30 -10.52 9.41
N CYS A 111 -15.53 -9.22 9.58
CA CYS A 111 -14.97 -8.46 10.69
C CYS A 111 -15.80 -8.63 11.96
N GLY A 112 -15.17 -8.40 13.11
CA GLY A 112 -15.80 -8.50 14.43
C GLY A 112 -17.01 -7.58 14.60
N TYR A 113 -17.02 -6.43 13.92
CA TYR A 113 -18.15 -5.50 13.94
C TYR A 113 -19.47 -6.15 13.48
N VAL A 114 -19.43 -6.96 12.41
CA VAL A 114 -20.63 -7.63 11.87
C VAL A 114 -21.16 -8.66 12.88
N ARG A 115 -20.27 -9.33 13.62
CA ARG A 115 -20.67 -10.26 14.69
C ARG A 115 -21.25 -9.55 15.90
N ALA A 116 -20.67 -8.41 16.29
CA ALA A 116 -21.16 -7.62 17.41
C ALA A 116 -22.59 -7.10 17.16
N LEU A 117 -22.94 -6.84 15.90
CA LEU A 117 -24.29 -6.45 15.49
C LEU A 117 -25.27 -7.64 15.41
N GLY A 118 -24.77 -8.88 15.41
CA GLY A 118 -25.59 -10.07 15.15
C GLY A 118 -25.94 -10.29 13.68
N ASP A 119 -25.38 -9.49 12.76
CA ASP A 119 -25.65 -9.56 11.31
C ASP A 119 -24.71 -10.56 10.58
N ALA A 120 -23.96 -11.36 11.33
CA ALA A 120 -23.01 -12.31 10.75
C ALA A 120 -23.69 -13.43 9.97
N ASP A 121 -24.82 -13.94 10.47
CA ASP A 121 -25.57 -15.02 9.85
C ASP A 121 -26.26 -14.56 8.56
N SER A 122 -27.11 -13.54 8.66
CA SER A 122 -27.78 -12.89 7.53
C SER A 122 -26.79 -12.40 6.46
N GLY A 123 -25.67 -11.82 6.89
CA GLY A 123 -24.60 -11.37 6.01
C GLY A 123 -23.96 -12.52 5.23
N LEU A 124 -23.71 -13.65 5.88
CA LEU A 124 -23.15 -14.84 5.25
C LEU A 124 -24.14 -15.48 4.27
N ASP A 125 -25.42 -15.60 4.63
CA ASP A 125 -26.43 -16.19 3.75
C ASP A 125 -26.58 -15.37 2.45
N ARG A 126 -26.64 -14.03 2.56
CA ARG A 126 -26.66 -13.15 1.39
C ARG A 126 -25.43 -13.29 0.50
N LEU A 127 -24.25 -13.44 1.09
CA LEU A 127 -23.00 -13.67 0.34
C LEU A 127 -23.00 -15.03 -0.34
N TRP A 128 -23.52 -16.05 0.34
CA TRP A 128 -23.59 -17.41 -0.19
C TRP A 128 -24.58 -17.50 -1.34
N GLN A 129 -25.77 -16.90 -1.25
CA GLN A 129 -26.74 -16.90 -2.37
C GLN A 129 -26.15 -16.32 -3.64
N LYS A 130 -25.37 -15.23 -3.54
CA LYS A 130 -24.66 -14.63 -4.68
C LYS A 130 -23.65 -15.60 -5.27
N LYS A 131 -22.85 -16.25 -4.42
CA LYS A 131 -21.77 -17.14 -4.87
C LYS A 131 -22.29 -18.49 -5.39
N LYS A 132 -23.39 -18.99 -4.83
CA LYS A 132 -24.08 -20.20 -5.29
C LYS A 132 -24.60 -20.05 -6.72
N ALA A 133 -25.06 -18.85 -7.10
CA ALA A 133 -25.45 -18.55 -8.47
C ALA A 133 -24.27 -18.59 -9.45
N GLU A 134 -23.06 -18.27 -9.00
CA GLU A 134 -21.84 -18.36 -9.80
C GLU A 134 -21.36 -19.81 -9.93
N VAL A 135 -21.38 -20.59 -8.85
CA VAL A 135 -20.93 -22.00 -8.84
C VAL A 135 -21.81 -22.90 -9.72
N LYS A 136 -23.12 -22.64 -9.79
CA LYS A 136 -24.06 -23.43 -10.65
C LYS A 136 -23.94 -23.15 -12.16
N ARG A 137 -23.14 -22.17 -12.59
CA ARG A 137 -22.96 -21.83 -14.00
C ARG A 137 -21.82 -22.62 -14.67
N HIS A 138 -21.07 -23.39 -13.90
CA HIS A 138 -20.14 -24.40 -14.37
C HIS A 138 -20.74 -25.79 -14.14
#